data_AF-A0A936E4U0-F1
#
_entry.id   AF-A0A936E4U0-F1
#
_cell.length_a   1.000
_cell.length_b   1.000
_cell.length_c   1.000
_cell.angle_alpha   90.00
_cell.angle_beta   90.00
_cell.angle_gamma   90.00
#
_symmetry.space_group_name_H-M   'P 1'
#
loop_
_entity.id
_entity.type
_entity.pdbx_description
1 polymer ?
#
loop_
_entity_poly.entity_id
_entity_poly.type
_entity_poly.pdbx_seq_one_letter_code
_entity_poly.pdbx_strand_id
1 'polypeptide(L)'
;MGADRGFNGRHERLARGGVYLASPIYKLTKYGKAELIVRDWVKGSVDLQDDTFPGYWLRYTGRGDKTAVWNRQRPLTVQGQATHTLAPEDALLHAAIHLAINHQFDDTALRNMVDMMRLAHVVGADWAVVAERARAWRVSTVWQFVAGLMAQLWGEDALPHTPLPAWRARLLGRFITPAHLLNQNRLKYGPKRFLLLLALAHARHGRRQPVGHLRRATQFGQSGRAGVGDWLLLGHGRVCRSLSPPPLAWRGVAPALRLGGHRPRANRNPVDL
;
A
#
# COMPACT_ATOMS: atom_id res chain seq x y z
N MET A 1 -26.08 -22.90 0.10
CA MET A 1 -25.07 -23.12 -0.96
C MET A 1 -24.77 -21.78 -1.60
N GLY A 2 -23.55 -21.27 -1.39
CA GLY A 2 -23.14 -19.92 -1.79
C GLY A 2 -22.73 -19.86 -3.25
N ALA A 3 -23.24 -18.86 -3.97
CA ALA A 3 -22.87 -18.56 -5.34
C ALA A 3 -21.52 -17.82 -5.36
N ASP A 4 -20.51 -18.50 -5.85
CA ASP A 4 -19.19 -17.98 -6.17
C ASP A 4 -19.29 -17.07 -7.40
N ARG A 5 -18.98 -15.77 -7.24
CA ARG A 5 -18.97 -14.82 -8.36
C ARG A 5 -17.64 -14.94 -9.10
N GLY A 6 -17.64 -15.76 -10.15
CA GLY A 6 -16.50 -15.97 -11.03
C GLY A 6 -15.98 -14.68 -11.65
N PHE A 7 -14.71 -14.39 -11.38
CA PHE A 7 -13.92 -13.33 -12.00
C PHE A 7 -13.38 -13.85 -13.36
N ASN A 8 -13.92 -13.36 -14.48
CA ASN A 8 -13.53 -13.78 -15.84
C ASN A 8 -12.22 -13.13 -16.31
N GLY A 9 -11.10 -13.46 -15.67
CA GLY A 9 -9.76 -13.29 -16.26
C GLY A 9 -9.33 -14.61 -16.88
N ARG A 10 -8.93 -14.63 -18.17
CA ARG A 10 -8.30 -15.82 -18.78
C ARG A 10 -7.00 -16.12 -18.04
N HIS A 11 -7.04 -17.07 -17.12
CA HIS A 11 -5.86 -17.64 -16.47
C HIS A 11 -5.43 -18.85 -17.29
N GLU A 12 -4.30 -18.73 -17.99
CA GLU A 12 -3.62 -19.91 -18.53
C GLU A 12 -3.23 -20.83 -17.37
N ARG A 13 -3.87 -21.99 -17.35
CA ARG A 13 -3.71 -22.99 -16.30
C ARG A 13 -2.47 -23.83 -16.64
N LEU A 14 -1.28 -23.38 -16.22
CA LEU A 14 -0.09 -24.22 -16.26
C LEU A 14 -0.24 -25.37 -15.25
N ALA A 15 0.16 -26.56 -15.68
CA ALA A 15 -0.06 -27.82 -14.98
C ALA A 15 0.53 -27.84 -13.56
N ARG A 16 -0.19 -28.53 -12.66
CA ARG A 16 0.11 -28.96 -11.27
C ARG A 16 1.44 -28.44 -10.68
N GLY A 17 1.33 -27.52 -9.71
CA GLY A 17 2.45 -26.88 -9.00
C GLY A 17 2.79 -25.45 -9.46
N GLY A 18 1.94 -24.84 -10.28
CA GLY A 18 2.23 -23.58 -10.97
C GLY A 18 2.06 -22.34 -10.09
N VAL A 19 3.12 -21.54 -10.00
CA VAL A 19 3.03 -20.12 -9.62
C VAL A 19 2.15 -19.41 -10.64
N TYR A 20 1.01 -18.86 -10.20
CA TYR A 20 0.09 -18.13 -11.08
C TYR A 20 0.64 -16.72 -11.37
N LEU A 21 1.29 -16.56 -12.53
CA LEU A 21 1.83 -15.29 -12.98
C LEU A 21 0.77 -14.53 -13.80
N ALA A 22 -0.06 -13.72 -13.15
CA ALA A 22 -0.86 -12.72 -13.87
C ALA A 22 0.08 -11.61 -14.40
N SER A 23 0.69 -11.81 -15.57
CA SER A 23 1.65 -10.92 -16.26
C SER A 23 2.52 -10.05 -15.32
N PRO A 24 3.39 -10.67 -14.50
CA PRO A 24 4.25 -9.99 -13.52
C PRO A 24 5.20 -8.99 -14.19
N ILE A 25 5.67 -9.30 -15.40
CA ILE A 25 6.57 -8.44 -16.19
C ILE A 25 5.88 -7.11 -16.50
N TYR A 26 4.62 -7.12 -16.98
CA TYR A 26 3.90 -5.89 -17.28
C TYR A 26 3.72 -4.99 -16.04
N LYS A 27 3.33 -5.59 -14.91
CA LYS A 27 3.11 -4.84 -13.66
C LYS A 27 4.43 -4.29 -13.10
N LEU A 28 5.50 -5.09 -13.12
CA LEU A 28 6.82 -4.66 -12.69
C LEU A 28 7.31 -3.48 -13.55
N THR A 29 7.31 -3.61 -14.88
CA THR A 29 7.77 -2.54 -15.78
C THR A 29 6.94 -1.26 -15.66
N LYS A 30 5.63 -1.37 -15.41
CA LYS A 30 4.73 -0.21 -15.37
C LYS A 30 4.70 0.50 -14.02
N TYR A 31 4.72 -0.25 -12.92
CA TYR A 31 4.47 0.28 -11.58
C TYR A 31 5.64 0.09 -10.62
N GLY A 32 6.70 -0.59 -11.07
CA GLY A 32 7.84 -0.98 -10.26
C GLY A 32 7.52 -2.04 -9.20
N LYS A 33 6.37 -2.71 -9.32
CA LYS A 33 5.91 -3.73 -8.37
C LYS A 33 5.24 -4.91 -9.09
N ALA A 34 5.58 -6.13 -8.67
CA ALA A 34 4.83 -7.33 -8.99
C ALA A 34 4.53 -8.11 -7.70
N GLU A 35 3.33 -8.67 -7.60
CA GLU A 35 2.94 -9.53 -6.49
C GLU A 35 2.88 -10.97 -6.97
N LEU A 36 3.65 -11.84 -6.33
CA LEU A 36 3.62 -13.28 -6.54
C LEU A 36 2.80 -13.91 -5.42
N ILE A 37 1.60 -14.36 -5.76
CA ILE A 37 0.79 -15.18 -4.84
C ILE A 37 1.24 -16.60 -5.03
N VAL A 38 1.71 -17.21 -3.95
CA VAL A 38 2.08 -18.61 -4.01
C VAL A 38 1.17 -19.42 -3.11
N ARG A 39 0.56 -20.45 -3.69
CA ARG A 39 -0.54 -21.19 -3.05
C ARG A 39 -0.07 -22.45 -2.34
N ASP A 40 1.04 -23.03 -2.81
CA ASP A 40 1.37 -24.42 -2.49
C ASP A 40 2.40 -24.54 -1.35
N TRP A 41 3.26 -23.54 -1.15
CA TRP A 41 4.41 -23.63 -0.22
C TRP A 41 4.34 -22.70 1.01
N VAL A 42 3.63 -21.58 0.92
CA VAL A 42 3.57 -20.51 1.93
C VAL A 42 2.23 -19.83 1.76
N LYS A 43 1.40 -19.75 2.81
CA LYS A 43 0.23 -18.86 2.78
C LYS A 43 0.71 -17.42 2.82
N GLY A 44 0.83 -16.78 1.66
CA GLY A 44 1.26 -15.38 1.58
C GLY A 44 1.47 -14.89 0.15
N SER A 45 1.98 -13.66 0.06
CA SER A 45 2.44 -13.07 -1.20
C SER A 45 3.87 -12.56 -1.05
N VAL A 46 4.60 -12.60 -2.18
CA VAL A 46 5.92 -11.99 -2.31
C VAL A 46 5.77 -10.74 -3.17
N ASP A 47 6.07 -9.59 -2.58
CA ASP A 47 6.06 -8.31 -3.26
C ASP A 47 7.46 -8.02 -3.84
N LEU A 48 7.60 -8.19 -5.14
CA LEU A 48 8.79 -7.79 -5.89
C LEU A 48 8.72 -6.30 -6.21
N GLN A 49 9.79 -5.57 -5.90
CA GLN A 49 9.91 -4.14 -6.18
C GLN A 49 11.23 -3.88 -6.90
N ASP A 50 11.20 -3.15 -8.02
CA ASP A 50 12.39 -2.83 -8.81
C ASP A 50 12.92 -1.40 -8.58
N ASP A 51 12.14 -0.56 -7.90
CA ASP A 51 12.47 0.81 -7.55
C ASP A 51 12.45 0.97 -6.02
N THR A 52 13.13 1.99 -5.53
CA THR A 52 13.18 2.31 -4.10
C THR A 52 11.76 2.52 -3.55
N PHE A 53 10.91 3.16 -4.33
CA PHE A 53 9.52 3.41 -3.97
C PHE A 53 8.58 3.14 -5.14
N PRO A 54 7.97 1.95 -5.23
CA PRO A 54 6.96 1.71 -6.24
C PRO A 54 5.73 2.58 -5.99
N GLY A 55 5.16 3.12 -7.07
CA GLY A 55 3.95 3.92 -7.03
C GLY A 55 4.00 5.16 -7.90
N TYR A 56 2.91 5.41 -8.62
CA TYR A 56 2.83 6.53 -9.58
C TYR A 56 3.13 7.88 -8.93
N TRP A 57 2.65 8.12 -7.70
CA TRP A 57 2.86 9.40 -7.00
C TRP A 57 4.32 9.66 -6.67
N LEU A 58 5.03 8.66 -6.14
CA LEU A 58 6.40 8.81 -5.67
C LEU A 58 7.39 9.02 -6.81
N ARG A 59 7.06 8.50 -8.01
CA ARG A 59 7.83 8.79 -9.23
C ARG A 59 7.93 10.29 -9.55
N TYR A 60 6.94 11.10 -9.17
CA TYR A 60 6.93 12.54 -9.44
C TYR A 60 7.33 13.40 -8.24
N THR A 61 7.13 12.90 -7.02
CA THR A 61 7.30 13.67 -5.79
C THR A 61 8.58 13.31 -5.03
N GLY A 62 8.98 12.04 -5.09
CA GLY A 62 10.18 11.51 -4.46
C GLY A 62 11.45 11.69 -5.28
N ARG A 63 12.58 11.40 -4.64
CA ARG A 63 13.90 11.23 -5.25
C ARG A 63 14.57 9.98 -4.68
N GLY A 64 13.95 8.83 -4.89
CA GLY A 64 14.57 7.55 -4.55
C GLY A 64 15.90 7.41 -5.30
N ASP A 65 16.94 6.99 -4.60
CA ASP A 65 18.23 6.64 -5.19
C ASP A 65 18.43 5.13 -5.04
N LYS A 66 17.97 4.40 -6.05
CA LYS A 66 18.02 2.94 -6.07
C LYS A 66 19.45 2.44 -5.88
N THR A 67 20.42 3.00 -6.62
CA THR A 67 21.82 2.58 -6.54
C THR A 67 22.37 2.78 -5.15
N ALA A 68 22.10 3.94 -4.53
CA ALA A 68 22.59 4.21 -3.19
C ALA A 68 21.94 3.27 -2.14
N VAL A 69 20.67 2.89 -2.30
CA VAL A 69 20.03 1.89 -1.44
C VAL A 69 20.68 0.52 -1.57
N TRP A 70 20.94 0.06 -2.79
CA TRP A 70 21.64 -1.21 -3.02
C TRP A 70 23.04 -1.22 -2.41
N ASN A 71 23.79 -0.11 -2.54
CA ASN A 71 25.13 0.00 -1.96
C ASN A 71 25.15 -0.02 -0.42
N ARG A 72 24.01 0.24 0.23
CA ARG A 72 23.88 0.25 1.70
C ARG A 72 23.20 -1.00 2.25
N GLN A 73 22.89 -1.99 1.41
CA GLN A 73 22.33 -3.24 1.91
C GLN A 73 23.26 -3.89 2.95
N ARG A 74 22.67 -4.59 3.91
CA ARG A 74 23.40 -5.34 4.93
C ARG A 74 23.25 -6.83 4.68
N PRO A 75 24.32 -7.63 4.84
CA PRO A 75 24.19 -9.09 4.81
C PRO A 75 23.30 -9.54 5.96
N LEU A 76 22.52 -10.59 5.71
CA LEU A 76 21.63 -11.23 6.68
C LEU A 76 21.66 -12.74 6.43
N THR A 77 21.59 -13.54 7.48
CA THR A 77 21.42 -14.99 7.36
C THR A 77 20.03 -15.37 7.86
N VAL A 78 19.23 -16.02 7.02
CA VAL A 78 17.90 -16.52 7.37
C VAL A 78 17.88 -18.01 7.17
N GLN A 79 17.71 -18.77 8.27
CA GLN A 79 17.71 -20.25 8.22
C GLN A 79 18.96 -20.82 7.52
N GLY A 80 20.13 -20.27 7.82
CA GLY A 80 21.41 -20.68 7.22
C GLY A 80 21.64 -20.20 5.78
N GLN A 81 20.67 -19.55 5.16
CA GLN A 81 20.80 -19.00 3.80
C GLN A 81 21.31 -17.56 3.84
N ALA A 82 22.35 -17.28 3.06
CA ALA A 82 22.88 -15.92 2.89
C ALA A 82 21.90 -15.07 2.07
N THR A 83 21.56 -13.91 2.60
CA THR A 83 20.61 -12.95 2.02
C THR A 83 21.07 -11.53 2.33
N HIS A 84 20.37 -10.54 1.80
CA HIS A 84 20.61 -9.13 2.07
C HIS A 84 19.32 -8.47 2.56
N THR A 85 19.47 -7.50 3.44
CA THR A 85 18.40 -6.62 3.91
C THR A 85 18.76 -5.17 3.66
N LEU A 86 17.76 -4.29 3.66
CA LEU A 86 17.99 -2.86 3.61
C LEU A 86 18.76 -2.39 4.85
N ALA A 87 19.53 -1.30 4.72
CA ALA A 87 19.98 -0.58 5.90
C ALA A 87 18.76 -0.20 6.78
N PRO A 88 18.88 -0.18 8.12
CA PRO A 88 17.75 0.06 9.02
C PRO A 88 17.02 1.37 8.73
N GLU A 89 17.77 2.43 8.41
CA GLU A 89 17.20 3.74 8.12
C GLU A 89 16.45 3.73 6.79
N ASP A 90 16.95 2.97 5.81
CA ASP A 90 16.29 2.81 4.51
C ASP A 90 15.02 1.97 4.64
N ALA A 91 15.05 0.91 5.47
CA ALA A 91 13.91 0.08 5.79
C ALA A 91 12.80 0.87 6.53
N LEU A 92 13.17 1.71 7.51
CA LEU A 92 12.22 2.57 8.22
C LEU A 92 11.55 3.59 7.28
N LEU A 93 12.32 4.23 6.40
CA LEU A 93 11.77 5.16 5.43
C LEU A 93 10.88 4.45 4.41
N HIS A 94 11.30 3.28 3.91
CA HIS A 94 10.50 2.45 3.03
C HIS A 94 9.17 2.05 3.69
N ALA A 95 9.19 1.57 4.94
CA ALA A 95 8.00 1.22 5.69
C ALA A 95 7.07 2.43 5.91
N ALA A 96 7.61 3.59 6.28
CA ALA A 96 6.82 4.81 6.46
C ALA A 96 6.11 5.25 5.17
N ILE A 97 6.82 5.16 4.04
CA ILE A 97 6.30 5.48 2.72
C ILE A 97 5.26 4.46 2.28
N HIS A 98 5.55 3.18 2.46
CA HIS A 98 4.64 2.10 2.13
C HIS A 98 3.33 2.25 2.90
N LEU A 99 3.42 2.51 4.21
CA LEU A 99 2.28 2.77 5.08
C LEU A 99 1.47 4.01 4.64
N ALA A 100 2.12 5.16 4.52
CA ALA A 100 1.42 6.44 4.32
C ALA A 100 0.96 6.66 2.87
N ILE A 101 1.74 6.20 1.89
CA ILE A 101 1.52 6.47 0.47
C ILE A 101 0.89 5.29 -0.23
N ASN A 102 1.32 4.05 0.01
CA ASN A 102 0.81 2.89 -0.72
C ASN A 102 -0.45 2.32 -0.05
N HIS A 103 -0.46 2.28 1.27
CA HIS A 103 -1.59 1.78 2.06
C HIS A 103 -2.52 2.88 2.57
N GLN A 104 -2.07 4.14 2.57
CA GLN A 104 -2.82 5.30 3.09
C GLN A 104 -3.43 5.03 4.47
N PHE A 105 -2.64 4.39 5.34
CA PHE A 105 -3.04 4.00 6.70
C PHE A 105 -4.29 3.11 6.72
N ASP A 106 -4.31 2.04 5.91
CA ASP A 106 -5.38 1.04 5.96
C ASP A 106 -5.33 0.16 7.23
N ASP A 107 -6.05 -0.95 7.22
CA ASP A 107 -6.19 -1.87 8.36
C ASP A 107 -4.86 -2.48 8.84
N THR A 108 -3.80 -2.38 8.05
CA THR A 108 -2.45 -2.83 8.43
C THR A 108 -1.64 -1.77 9.16
N ALA A 109 -2.17 -0.56 9.36
CA ALA A 109 -1.39 0.60 9.83
C ALA A 109 -0.74 0.40 11.20
N LEU A 110 -1.51 -0.05 12.20
CA LEU A 110 -0.98 -0.24 13.56
C LEU A 110 0.12 -1.31 13.60
N ARG A 111 -0.08 -2.41 12.86
CA ARG A 111 0.93 -3.47 12.74
C ARG A 111 2.22 -2.94 12.13
N ASN A 112 2.13 -2.23 11.00
CA ASN A 112 3.30 -1.65 10.34
C ASN A 112 4.06 -0.68 11.26
N MET A 113 3.34 0.14 12.05
CA MET A 113 3.98 1.03 13.02
C MET A 113 4.68 0.27 14.14
N VAL A 114 4.08 -0.79 14.68
CA VAL A 114 4.74 -1.66 15.68
C VAL A 114 6.00 -2.31 15.10
N ASP A 115 5.92 -2.81 13.87
CA ASP A 115 7.06 -3.42 13.18
C ASP A 115 8.20 -2.40 12.98
N MET A 116 7.87 -1.14 12.64
CA MET A 116 8.83 -0.04 12.55
C MET A 116 9.50 0.28 13.89
N MET A 117 8.75 0.37 14.99
CA MET A 117 9.34 0.59 16.32
C MET A 117 10.28 -0.54 16.72
N ARG A 118 9.86 -1.79 16.48
CA ARG A 118 10.68 -2.97 16.75
C ARG A 118 11.96 -2.96 15.92
N LEU A 119 11.86 -2.67 14.62
CA LEU A 119 13.01 -2.56 13.74
C LEU A 119 14.00 -1.50 14.23
N ALA A 120 13.50 -0.32 14.59
CA ALA A 120 14.30 0.77 15.11
C ALA A 120 15.03 0.40 16.41
N HIS A 121 14.33 -0.26 17.33
CA HIS A 121 14.87 -0.66 18.62
C HIS A 121 15.90 -1.79 18.50
N VAL A 122 15.58 -2.84 17.74
CA VAL A 122 16.43 -4.04 17.64
C VAL A 122 17.70 -3.77 16.85
N VAL A 123 17.61 -2.98 15.77
CA VAL A 123 18.75 -2.79 14.86
C VAL A 123 19.52 -1.49 15.12
N GLY A 124 19.00 -0.62 16.00
CA GLY A 124 19.66 0.62 16.40
C GLY A 124 19.76 1.61 15.24
N ALA A 125 18.61 2.11 14.79
CA ALA A 125 18.58 3.08 13.69
C ALA A 125 19.18 4.43 14.09
N ASP A 126 20.01 5.00 13.23
CA ASP A 126 20.51 6.38 13.40
C ASP A 126 19.47 7.38 12.87
N TRP A 127 18.86 8.12 13.78
CA TRP A 127 17.82 9.08 13.48
C TRP A 127 18.28 10.31 12.69
N ALA A 128 19.53 10.72 12.88
CA ALA A 128 20.11 11.80 12.08
C ALA A 128 20.22 11.36 10.62
N VAL A 129 20.65 10.12 10.40
CA VAL A 129 20.71 9.50 9.07
C VAL A 129 19.32 9.30 8.47
N VAL A 130 18.32 8.84 9.25
CA VAL A 130 16.92 8.77 8.78
C VAL A 130 16.43 10.15 8.32
N ALA A 131 16.66 11.19 9.11
CA ALA A 131 16.22 12.56 8.79
C ALA A 131 16.94 13.12 7.55
N GLU A 132 18.25 12.89 7.43
CA GLU A 132 19.04 13.25 6.25
C GLU A 132 18.51 12.55 4.99
N ARG A 133 18.36 11.23 5.02
CA ARG A 133 17.88 10.45 3.88
C ARG A 133 16.45 10.80 3.53
N ALA A 134 15.58 11.05 4.50
CA ALA A 134 14.22 11.52 4.25
C ALA A 134 14.22 12.85 3.47
N ARG A 135 15.15 13.77 3.78
CA ARG A 135 15.31 15.04 3.04
C ARG A 135 15.84 14.79 1.63
N ALA A 136 16.89 13.98 1.51
CA ALA A 136 17.49 13.63 0.22
C ALA A 136 16.44 13.01 -0.74
N TRP A 137 15.61 12.12 -0.21
CA TRP A 137 14.55 11.43 -0.95
C TRP A 137 13.25 12.23 -1.11
N ARG A 138 13.16 13.42 -0.51
CA ARG A 138 11.97 14.29 -0.51
C ARG A 138 10.72 13.67 0.11
N VAL A 139 10.95 12.88 1.15
CA VAL A 139 9.93 12.16 1.92
C VAL A 139 9.92 12.57 3.38
N SER A 140 10.60 13.67 3.75
CA SER A 140 10.60 14.20 5.12
C SER A 140 9.22 14.40 5.68
N THR A 141 8.26 14.92 4.90
CA THR A 141 6.89 15.08 5.38
C THR A 141 6.27 13.75 5.80
N VAL A 142 6.48 12.71 4.98
CA VAL A 142 5.94 11.37 5.25
C VAL A 142 6.57 10.82 6.52
N TRP A 143 7.90 10.86 6.61
CA TRP A 143 8.63 10.41 7.80
C TRP A 143 8.17 11.15 9.06
N GLN A 144 8.20 12.47 9.06
CA GLN A 144 7.83 13.30 10.21
C GLN A 144 6.37 13.08 10.63
N PHE A 145 5.46 12.90 9.67
CA PHE A 145 4.07 12.61 9.98
C PHE A 145 3.89 11.23 10.64
N VAL A 146 4.50 10.19 10.06
CA VAL A 146 4.42 8.82 10.60
C VAL A 146 5.09 8.76 11.97
N ALA A 147 6.29 9.31 12.13
CA ALA A 147 6.99 9.36 13.41
C ALA A 147 6.18 10.14 14.47
N GLY A 148 5.57 11.27 14.10
CA GLY A 148 4.71 12.03 15.00
C GLY A 148 3.43 11.29 15.42
N LEU A 149 2.85 10.45 14.54
CA LEU A 149 1.73 9.57 14.90
C LEU A 149 2.18 8.45 15.84
N MET A 150 3.36 7.88 15.60
CA MET A 150 3.93 6.86 16.47
C MET A 150 4.21 7.43 17.86
N ALA A 151 4.80 8.63 17.94
CA ALA A 151 5.01 9.35 19.20
C ALA A 151 3.70 9.59 19.96
N GLN A 152 2.61 9.96 19.28
CA GLN A 152 1.30 10.14 19.93
C GLN A 152 0.67 8.83 20.41
N LEU A 153 0.93 7.71 19.74
CA LEU A 153 0.35 6.41 20.08
C LEU A 153 1.13 5.67 21.17
N TRP A 154 2.45 5.85 21.22
CA TRP A 154 3.35 5.07 22.09
C TRP A 154 4.26 5.91 22.99
N GLY A 155 4.19 7.25 22.93
CA GLY A 155 4.97 8.19 23.75
C GLY A 155 6.05 8.94 22.95
N GLU A 156 6.40 10.16 23.38
CA GLU A 156 7.33 11.06 22.67
C GLU A 156 8.76 10.49 22.55
N ASP A 157 9.18 9.70 23.53
CA ASP A 157 10.51 9.07 23.56
C ASP A 157 10.66 7.93 22.55
N ALA A 158 9.58 7.53 21.88
CA ALA A 158 9.62 6.41 20.96
C ALA A 158 10.52 6.68 19.75
N LEU A 159 10.55 7.93 19.25
CA LEU A 159 11.30 8.30 18.04
C LEU A 159 11.67 9.80 18.02
N PRO A 160 12.96 10.18 17.98
CA PRO A 160 13.33 11.56 17.73
C PRO A 160 12.95 11.91 16.29
N HIS A 161 12.16 12.97 16.15
CA HIS A 161 11.68 13.45 14.87
C HIS A 161 11.67 14.98 14.88
N THR A 162 11.93 15.57 13.72
CA THR A 162 11.64 16.99 13.55
C THR A 162 10.14 17.14 13.34
N PRO A 163 9.41 17.91 14.18
CA PRO A 163 7.98 18.07 14.00
C PRO A 163 7.68 18.76 12.66
N LEU A 164 6.52 18.41 12.08
CA LEU A 164 6.00 19.12 10.92
C LEU A 164 5.67 20.57 11.28
N PRO A 165 5.72 21.50 10.31
CA PRO A 165 5.12 22.82 10.49
C PRO A 165 3.66 22.71 10.94
N ALA A 166 3.26 23.49 11.95
CA ALA A 166 1.96 23.36 12.62
C ALA A 166 0.76 23.38 11.66
N TRP A 167 0.79 24.21 10.62
CA TRP A 167 -0.28 24.26 9.62
C TRP A 167 -0.42 22.94 8.86
N ARG A 168 0.69 22.25 8.58
CA ARG A 168 0.74 21.00 7.84
C ARG A 168 0.36 19.83 8.73
N ALA A 169 0.84 19.82 9.98
CA ALA A 169 0.37 18.89 11.00
C ALA A 169 -1.15 18.99 11.18
N ARG A 170 -1.69 20.21 11.30
CA ARG A 170 -3.13 20.46 11.39
C ARG A 170 -3.89 19.98 10.14
N LEU A 171 -3.35 20.21 8.95
CA LEU A 171 -3.97 19.73 7.71
C LEU A 171 -4.02 18.20 7.65
N LEU A 172 -2.90 17.53 7.93
CA LEU A 172 -2.82 16.07 7.91
C LEU A 172 -3.67 15.43 9.03
N GLY A 173 -3.73 16.07 10.20
CA GLY A 173 -4.59 15.67 11.32
C GLY A 173 -6.09 15.69 11.00
N ARG A 174 -6.53 16.37 9.94
CA ARG A 174 -7.93 16.28 9.45
C ARG A 174 -8.25 14.95 8.77
N PHE A 175 -7.21 14.21 8.35
CA PHE A 175 -7.35 12.94 7.65
C PHE A 175 -7.06 11.77 8.59
N ILE A 176 -5.89 11.81 9.25
CA ILE A 176 -5.39 10.73 10.08
C ILE A 176 -5.02 11.28 11.46
N THR A 177 -5.60 10.68 12.50
CA THR A 177 -5.31 10.91 13.92
C THR A 177 -5.05 9.56 14.60
N PRO A 178 -4.48 9.54 15.82
CA PRO A 178 -4.39 8.31 16.61
C PRO A 178 -5.74 7.58 16.74
N ALA A 179 -6.81 8.32 17.07
CA ALA A 179 -8.16 7.76 17.16
C ALA A 179 -8.66 7.19 15.82
N HIS A 180 -8.29 7.78 14.68
CA HIS A 180 -8.62 7.23 13.37
C HIS A 180 -7.98 5.86 13.13
N LEU A 181 -6.70 5.72 13.52
CA LEU A 181 -5.95 4.46 13.37
C LEU A 181 -6.48 3.38 14.31
N LEU A 182 -6.77 3.73 15.56
CA LEU A 182 -7.34 2.81 16.55
C LEU A 182 -8.71 2.29 16.12
N ASN A 183 -9.53 3.13 15.48
CA ASN A 183 -10.83 2.75 14.94
C ASN A 183 -10.75 2.07 13.55
N GLN A 184 -9.54 1.89 12.98
CA GLN A 184 -9.32 1.28 11.67
C GLN A 184 -10.16 1.89 10.53
N ASN A 185 -10.40 3.20 10.61
CA ASN A 185 -11.15 3.91 9.57
C ASN A 185 -10.38 3.89 8.24
N ARG A 186 -11.07 3.57 7.14
CA ARG A 186 -10.41 3.39 5.83
C ARG A 186 -10.49 4.67 4.99
N LEU A 187 -9.35 5.31 4.70
CA LEU A 187 -9.25 6.43 3.75
C LEU A 187 -8.99 6.01 2.30
N LYS A 188 -8.63 4.75 2.07
CA LYS A 188 -8.20 4.20 0.76
C LYS A 188 -9.21 4.41 -0.37
N TYR A 189 -10.49 4.52 -0.03
CA TYR A 189 -11.60 4.63 -0.98
C TYR A 189 -12.24 6.01 -0.90
N GLY A 190 -11.85 6.93 -1.79
CA GLY A 190 -12.55 8.21 -1.95
C GLY A 190 -11.66 9.38 -2.34
N PRO A 191 -12.26 10.56 -2.60
CA PRO A 191 -11.51 11.75 -3.02
C PRO A 191 -10.56 12.27 -1.92
N LYS A 192 -10.90 12.06 -0.65
CA LYS A 192 -10.07 12.46 0.50
C LYS A 192 -8.65 11.87 0.45
N ARG A 193 -8.49 10.66 -0.13
CA ARG A 193 -7.17 10.03 -0.30
C ARG A 193 -6.22 10.90 -1.13
N PHE A 194 -6.73 11.58 -2.15
CA PHE A 194 -5.90 12.42 -3.03
C PHE A 194 -5.44 13.67 -2.31
N LEU A 195 -6.30 14.25 -1.47
CA LEU A 195 -5.95 15.40 -0.64
C LEU A 195 -4.90 15.00 0.42
N LEU A 196 -5.04 13.83 1.03
CA LEU A 196 -4.03 13.27 1.91
C LEU A 196 -2.68 13.09 1.19
N LEU A 197 -2.68 12.41 0.04
CA LEU A 197 -1.46 12.18 -0.74
C LEU A 197 -0.80 13.49 -1.17
N LEU A 198 -1.59 14.51 -1.56
CA LEU A 198 -1.09 15.84 -1.88
C LEU A 198 -0.50 16.55 -0.66
N ALA A 199 -1.14 16.42 0.51
CA ALA A 199 -0.65 16.99 1.77
C ALA A 199 0.63 16.29 2.26
N LEU A 200 0.81 15.01 1.95
CA LEU A 200 2.03 14.23 2.23
C LEU A 200 3.16 14.54 1.24
N ALA A 201 2.85 14.79 -0.03
CA ALA A 201 3.85 15.11 -1.05
C ALA A 201 4.63 16.39 -0.68
N HIS A 202 5.96 16.30 -0.62
CA HIS A 202 6.79 17.46 -0.34
C HIS A 202 6.73 18.44 -1.53
N ALA A 203 6.02 19.56 -1.38
CA ALA A 203 6.01 20.62 -2.38
C ALA A 203 7.36 21.34 -2.37
N ARG A 204 7.98 21.46 -3.55
CA ARG A 204 9.17 22.28 -3.74
C ARG A 204 8.86 23.73 -3.31
N HIS A 205 9.62 24.29 -2.37
CA HIS A 205 9.85 25.73 -2.38
C HIS A 205 10.66 26.05 -3.65
N GLY A 206 10.04 26.71 -4.65
CA GLY A 206 10.78 27.41 -5.70
C GLY A 206 10.74 26.87 -7.14
N ARG A 207 10.05 25.78 -7.49
CA ARG A 207 9.69 25.52 -8.90
C ARG A 207 8.23 25.12 -9.02
N ARG A 208 7.43 25.94 -9.71
CA ARG A 208 6.05 25.61 -10.10
C ARG A 208 6.07 24.25 -10.81
N GLN A 209 5.38 23.25 -10.26
CA GLN A 209 5.15 22.03 -11.02
C GLN A 209 4.20 22.34 -12.19
N PRO A 210 4.41 21.76 -13.39
CA PRO A 210 3.47 21.92 -14.48
C PRO A 210 2.13 21.29 -14.09
N VAL A 211 1.11 22.14 -13.93
CA VAL A 211 -0.25 21.78 -13.51
C VAL A 211 -0.87 20.69 -14.41
N GLY A 212 -0.38 20.55 -15.65
CA GLY A 212 -0.83 19.54 -16.62
C GLY A 212 -0.66 18.08 -16.18
N HIS A 213 0.24 17.75 -15.24
CA HIS A 213 0.42 16.37 -14.78
C HIS A 213 -0.59 15.96 -13.69
N LEU A 214 -1.08 16.91 -12.88
CA LEU A 214 -2.03 16.62 -11.80
C LEU A 214 -3.42 16.22 -12.33
N ARG A 215 -3.86 16.77 -13.46
CA ARG A 215 -5.13 16.37 -14.13
C ARG A 215 -5.17 14.90 -14.52
N ARG A 216 -4.02 14.32 -14.93
CA ARG A 216 -3.94 12.88 -15.27
C ARG A 216 -4.08 12.00 -14.03
N ALA A 217 -3.47 12.38 -12.91
CA ALA A 217 -3.54 11.59 -11.67
C ALA A 217 -4.97 11.46 -11.10
N THR A 218 -5.79 12.52 -11.20
CA THR A 218 -7.21 12.47 -10.76
C THR A 218 -8.08 11.59 -11.64
N GLN A 219 -7.78 11.50 -12.94
CA GLN A 219 -8.55 10.70 -13.91
C GLN A 219 -8.39 9.20 -13.65
N PHE A 220 -7.21 8.74 -13.24
CA PHE A 220 -6.96 7.35 -12.82
C PHE A 220 -7.65 6.96 -11.51
N GLY A 221 -8.01 7.95 -10.68
CA GLY A 221 -8.69 7.72 -9.42
C GLY A 221 -10.15 7.32 -9.52
N GLN A 222 -10.80 7.73 -10.61
CA GLN A 222 -12.23 7.56 -10.82
C GLN A 222 -12.58 6.28 -11.60
N SER A 223 -11.62 5.70 -12.34
CA SER A 223 -11.84 4.48 -13.13
C SER A 223 -11.98 3.20 -12.29
N GLY A 224 -11.70 3.24 -10.98
CA GLY A 224 -11.86 2.09 -10.09
C GLY A 224 -13.30 1.73 -9.73
N ARG A 225 -14.31 2.48 -10.22
CA ARG A 225 -15.75 2.18 -10.02
C ARG A 225 -16.50 1.81 -11.31
N ALA A 226 -15.90 2.00 -12.48
CA ALA A 226 -16.48 1.51 -13.73
C ALA A 226 -16.02 0.05 -13.92
N GLY A 227 -16.96 -0.85 -14.18
CA GLY A 227 -16.65 -2.23 -14.56
C GLY A 227 -15.63 -2.25 -15.70
N VAL A 228 -14.77 -3.26 -15.69
CA VAL A 228 -13.79 -3.53 -16.75
C VAL A 228 -14.58 -3.82 -18.04
N GLY A 229 -14.86 -2.75 -18.78
CA GLY A 229 -15.38 -2.75 -20.14
C GLY A 229 -14.58 -1.71 -20.92
N ASP A 230 -13.68 -2.22 -21.75
CA ASP A 230 -12.98 -1.61 -22.87
C ASP A 230 -12.72 -0.09 -22.85
N TRP A 231 -11.44 0.25 -22.61
CA TRP A 231 -10.84 1.47 -23.16
C TRP A 231 -9.60 1.07 -23.96
N LEU A 232 -9.82 0.76 -25.24
CA LEU A 232 -8.77 0.68 -26.24
C LEU A 232 -8.61 2.08 -26.85
N LEU A 233 -7.58 2.82 -26.45
CA LEU A 233 -7.14 4.02 -27.17
C LEU A 233 -6.29 3.56 -28.36
N LEU A 234 -6.94 3.28 -29.50
CA LEU A 234 -6.25 3.21 -30.78
C LEU A 234 -6.06 4.64 -31.29
N GLY A 235 -4.79 5.02 -31.44
CA GLY A 235 -4.44 6.19 -32.24
C GLY A 235 -4.86 5.96 -33.69
N HIS A 236 -5.30 7.06 -34.31
CA HIS A 236 -5.74 7.21 -35.70
C HIS A 236 -7.17 6.78 -36.00
N GLY A 237 -8.01 7.80 -36.22
CA GLY A 237 -9.44 7.66 -36.44
C GLY A 237 -9.82 6.86 -37.67
N ARG A 238 -10.81 5.98 -37.47
CA ARG A 238 -11.93 5.66 -38.36
C ARG A 238 -13.00 4.96 -37.51
N VAL A 239 -14.28 5.28 -37.76
CA VAL A 239 -15.44 4.77 -37.02
C VAL A 239 -15.96 3.52 -37.72
N CYS A 240 -16.11 2.41 -36.99
CA CYS A 240 -16.98 1.30 -37.36
C CYS A 240 -17.95 1.01 -36.21
N ARG A 241 -19.26 1.08 -36.49
CA ARG A 241 -20.32 0.62 -35.59
C ARG A 241 -20.30 -0.91 -35.52
N SER A 242 -20.37 -1.47 -34.32
CA SER A 242 -20.71 -2.87 -34.10
C SER A 242 -21.99 -2.95 -33.28
N LEU A 243 -22.87 -3.84 -33.72
CA LEU A 243 -24.28 -4.01 -33.33
C LEU A 243 -24.39 -4.72 -31.98
N SER A 244 -25.25 -4.20 -31.09
CA SER A 244 -25.64 -4.86 -29.84
C SER A 244 -26.53 -6.09 -30.10
N PRO A 245 -26.37 -7.20 -29.37
CA PRO A 245 -27.43 -8.19 -29.24
C PRO A 245 -28.38 -7.85 -28.07
N PRO A 246 -29.64 -8.35 -28.10
CA PRO A 246 -30.74 -7.93 -27.22
C PRO A 246 -30.68 -8.58 -25.82
N PRO A 247 -31.47 -8.08 -24.85
CA PRO A 247 -31.47 -8.60 -23.48
C PRO A 247 -32.27 -9.90 -23.38
N LEU A 248 -31.72 -10.89 -22.68
CA LEU A 248 -32.46 -12.06 -22.21
C LEU A 248 -32.95 -11.80 -20.77
N ALA A 249 -34.27 -11.77 -20.62
CA ALA A 249 -34.97 -11.73 -19.35
C ALA A 249 -34.97 -13.12 -18.71
N TRP A 250 -34.78 -13.19 -17.39
CA TRP A 250 -35.14 -14.38 -16.61
C TRP A 250 -35.80 -13.98 -15.28
N ARG A 251 -36.92 -14.68 -15.01
CA ARG A 251 -37.82 -14.54 -13.86
C ARG A 251 -37.25 -15.25 -12.63
N GLY A 252 -37.75 -14.86 -11.46
CA GLY A 252 -37.25 -15.24 -10.15
C GLY A 252 -37.48 -16.70 -9.77
N VAL A 253 -36.94 -17.06 -8.60
CA VAL A 253 -37.52 -17.93 -7.54
C VAL A 253 -36.59 -17.80 -6.33
N ALA A 254 -37.17 -17.49 -5.17
CA ALA A 254 -36.49 -17.53 -3.87
C ALA A 254 -36.44 -18.98 -3.35
N PRO A 255 -35.51 -19.31 -2.45
CA PRO A 255 -36.02 -19.82 -1.17
C PRO A 255 -35.27 -19.33 0.06
N ALA A 256 -36.05 -19.30 1.14
CA ALA A 256 -35.71 -18.99 2.51
C ALA A 256 -34.60 -19.90 3.08
N LEU A 257 -33.72 -19.30 3.90
CA LEU A 257 -32.75 -20.03 4.71
C LEU A 257 -33.04 -19.77 6.19
N ARG A 258 -33.44 -20.85 6.88
CA ARG A 258 -33.64 -20.93 8.33
C ARG A 258 -32.29 -20.76 9.04
N LEU A 259 -32.26 -19.88 10.05
CA LEU A 259 -31.17 -19.76 11.00
C LEU A 259 -31.34 -20.81 12.10
N GLY A 260 -30.50 -21.85 12.10
CA GLY A 260 -30.34 -22.79 13.20
C GLY A 260 -29.29 -22.27 14.17
N GLY A 261 -29.70 -21.99 15.41
CA GLY A 261 -28.85 -21.46 16.47
C GLY A 261 -27.84 -22.48 16.98
N HIS A 262 -26.60 -22.02 17.17
CA HIS A 262 -25.56 -22.75 17.89
C HIS A 262 -25.34 -22.09 19.25
N ARG A 263 -25.68 -22.79 20.33
CA ARG A 263 -25.30 -22.40 21.70
C ARG A 263 -23.80 -22.67 21.92
N PRO A 264 -23.06 -21.80 22.64
CA PRO A 264 -21.70 -22.08 23.05
C PRO A 264 -21.67 -23.03 24.26
N ARG A 265 -20.82 -24.06 24.20
CA ARG A 265 -20.42 -24.86 25.37
C ARG A 265 -19.33 -24.11 26.13
N ALA A 266 -19.58 -23.84 27.41
CA ALA A 266 -18.55 -23.39 28.34
C ALA A 266 -17.61 -24.57 28.64
N ASN A 267 -16.31 -24.36 28.46
CA ASN A 267 -15.29 -25.28 28.96
C ASN A 267 -14.53 -24.54 30.07
N ARG A 268 -14.79 -24.92 31.32
CA ARG A 268 -14.00 -24.53 32.50
C ARG A 268 -13.18 -25.75 32.88
N ASN A 269 -11.86 -25.65 32.79
CA ASN A 269 -10.95 -26.47 33.59
C ASN A 269 -10.20 -25.52 34.54
N PRO A 270 -10.07 -25.87 35.82
CA PRO A 270 -9.18 -25.18 36.74
C PRO A 270 -7.73 -25.62 36.48
N VAL A 271 -6.80 -24.68 36.58
CA VAL A 271 -5.38 -25.00 36.75
C VAL A 271 -5.08 -24.66 38.20
N ASP A 272 -4.83 -25.70 38.99
CA ASP A 272 -4.07 -25.58 40.23
C ASP A 272 -2.59 -25.43 39.85
N LEU A 273 -1.98 -24.31 40.25
CA LEU A 273 -0.61 -24.10 40.73
C LEU A 273 -0.33 -22.59 40.84
#